data_AF-A0A7Z9WWC9-F1
#
_entry.id   AF-A0A7Z9WWC9-F1
#
_cell.length_a   1.000
_cell.length_b   1.000
_cell.length_c   1.000
_cell.angle_alpha   90.00
_cell.angle_beta   90.00
_cell.angle_gamma   90.00
#
_symmetry.space_group_name_H-M   'P 1'
#
loop_
_entity.id
_entity.type
_entity.pdbx_description
1 polymer ?
#
loop_
_entity_poly.entity_id
_entity_poly.type
_entity_poly.pdbx_seq_one_letter_code
_entity_poly.pdbx_strand_id
1 'polypeptide(L)'
;IPKTEFTFWSCYHCDEPFCVPICPTQAMIKRPDGIVYIDEEACIGCMACAGACPWTIPQINPETKKAVKCDYCMDRVDEGLKPACVTKCTTHALKFVTLQEV
;
A
#
# COMPACT_ATOMS: atom_id res chain seq x y z
N ILE A 1 -11.78 -5.98 33.01
CA ILE A 1 -11.22 -4.67 32.62
C ILE A 1 -11.36 -4.57 31.11
N PRO A 2 -12.15 -3.64 30.54
CA PRO A 2 -12.22 -3.48 29.10
C PRO A 2 -10.82 -3.13 28.58
N LYS A 3 -10.34 -3.86 27.57
CA LYS A 3 -9.08 -3.54 26.90
C LYS A 3 -9.43 -2.75 25.64
N THR A 4 -9.01 -1.50 25.58
CA THR A 4 -9.05 -0.73 24.33
C THR A 4 -7.86 -1.12 23.48
N GLU A 5 -8.11 -1.49 22.23
CA GLU A 5 -7.09 -1.85 21.23
C GLU A 5 -7.09 -0.84 20.09
N PHE A 6 -5.89 -0.44 19.65
CA PHE A 6 -5.70 0.43 18.50
C PHE A 6 -4.81 -0.28 17.50
N THR A 7 -5.31 -0.49 16.28
CA THR A 7 -4.59 -1.20 15.23
C THR A 7 -4.27 -0.24 14.10
N PHE A 8 -2.99 -0.22 13.70
CA PHE A 8 -2.57 0.48 12.49
C PHE A 8 -2.85 -0.42 11.28
N TRP A 9 -3.58 0.10 10.31
CA TRP A 9 -3.95 -0.62 9.10
C TRP A 9 -3.44 0.14 7.87
N SER A 10 -2.77 -0.56 6.96
CA SER A 10 -2.26 0.01 5.70
C SER A 10 -2.25 -1.05 4.59
N CYS A 11 -1.78 -0.72 3.39
CA CYS A 11 -1.57 -1.74 2.36
C CYS A 11 -0.54 -2.76 2.85
N TYR A 12 -0.82 -4.05 2.67
CA TYR A 12 0.07 -5.12 3.08
C TYR A 12 1.21 -5.40 2.08
N HIS A 13 1.17 -4.79 0.89
CA HIS A 13 2.13 -5.06 -0.20
C HIS A 13 2.35 -6.57 -0.40
N CYS A 14 1.22 -7.30 -0.53
CA CYS A 14 1.19 -8.75 -0.56
C CYS A 14 2.18 -9.35 -1.56
N ASP A 15 2.70 -10.53 -1.24
CA ASP A 15 3.56 -11.26 -2.16
C ASP A 15 2.79 -11.72 -3.42
N GLU A 16 1.54 -12.14 -3.26
CA GLU A 16 0.60 -12.42 -4.34
C GLU A 16 -0.56 -11.40 -4.32
N PRO A 17 -0.38 -10.19 -4.88
CA PRO A 17 -1.37 -9.14 -4.79
C PRO A 17 -2.48 -9.32 -5.83
N PHE A 18 -3.70 -9.69 -5.40
CA PHE A 18 -4.87 -9.79 -6.29
C PHE A 18 -5.21 -8.50 -7.04
N CYS A 19 -4.85 -7.33 -6.49
CA CYS A 19 -5.10 -6.04 -7.11
C CYS A 19 -4.23 -5.77 -8.37
N VAL A 20 -3.11 -6.47 -8.54
CA VAL A 20 -2.22 -6.33 -9.71
C VAL A 20 -2.79 -7.00 -10.96
N PRO A 21 -3.02 -8.33 -10.99
CA PRO A 21 -3.47 -9.02 -12.21
C PRO A 21 -4.89 -8.65 -12.63
N ILE A 22 -5.74 -8.14 -11.71
CA ILE A 22 -7.09 -7.69 -12.05
C ILE A 22 -7.11 -6.34 -12.76
N CYS A 23 -6.01 -5.58 -12.74
CA CYS A 23 -5.98 -4.24 -13.29
C CYS A 23 -5.94 -4.28 -14.84
N PRO A 24 -6.99 -3.82 -15.54
CA PRO A 24 -7.09 -3.97 -16.99
C PRO A 24 -6.08 -3.12 -17.76
N THR A 25 -5.59 -2.03 -17.14
CA THR A 25 -4.62 -1.11 -17.74
C THR A 25 -3.19 -1.33 -17.25
N GLN A 26 -2.96 -2.36 -16.43
CA GLN A 26 -1.65 -2.63 -15.82
C GLN A 26 -1.12 -1.49 -14.93
N ALA A 27 -2.00 -0.59 -14.48
CA ALA A 27 -1.64 0.52 -13.59
C ALA A 27 -1.29 0.07 -12.17
N MET A 28 -1.74 -1.10 -11.72
CA MET A 28 -1.28 -1.69 -10.45
C MET A 28 -0.03 -2.51 -10.71
N ILE A 29 1.07 -2.16 -10.04
CA ILE A 29 2.40 -2.71 -10.32
C ILE A 29 3.02 -3.23 -9.02
N LYS A 30 3.65 -4.42 -9.06
CA LYS A 30 4.53 -4.92 -7.99
C LYS A 30 5.99 -4.75 -8.44
N ARG A 31 6.78 -3.98 -7.69
CA ARG A 31 8.22 -3.83 -7.90
C ARG A 31 8.98 -5.10 -7.47
N PRO A 32 10.22 -5.30 -7.95
CA PRO A 32 11.07 -6.42 -7.52
C PRO A 32 11.37 -6.47 -6.01
N ASP A 33 11.32 -5.33 -5.32
CA ASP A 33 11.50 -5.21 -3.86
C ASP A 33 10.22 -5.51 -3.06
N GLY A 34 9.13 -5.88 -3.73
CA GLY A 34 7.84 -6.21 -3.12
C GLY A 34 6.87 -5.03 -3.01
N ILE A 35 7.28 -3.80 -3.30
CA ILE A 35 6.37 -2.64 -3.22
C ILE A 35 5.31 -2.74 -4.31
N VAL A 36 4.07 -2.94 -3.89
CA VAL A 36 2.88 -2.74 -4.75
C VAL A 36 2.52 -1.26 -4.79
N TYR A 37 2.32 -0.64 -5.95
CA TYR A 37 1.92 0.77 -6.12
C TYR A 37 0.98 0.96 -7.32
N ILE A 38 0.49 2.20 -7.53
CA ILE A 38 -0.36 2.58 -8.66
C ILE A 38 0.39 3.57 -9.53
N ASP A 39 0.51 3.28 -10.83
CA ASP A 39 0.79 4.27 -11.85
C ASP A 39 -0.48 5.09 -12.10
N GLU A 40 -0.47 6.34 -11.63
CA GLU A 40 -1.61 7.23 -11.78
C GLU A 40 -1.88 7.58 -13.24
N GLU A 41 -0.88 7.68 -14.11
CA GLU A 41 -1.08 8.05 -15.52
C GLU A 41 -1.86 6.97 -16.27
N ALA A 42 -1.55 5.70 -16.01
CA ALA A 42 -2.24 4.55 -16.59
C ALA A 42 -3.60 4.23 -15.90
N CYS A 43 -3.89 4.81 -14.74
CA CYS A 43 -5.10 4.51 -13.98
C CYS A 43 -6.35 5.16 -14.58
N ILE A 44 -7.33 4.34 -14.95
CA ILE A 44 -8.64 4.78 -15.49
C ILE A 44 -9.77 4.85 -14.45
N GLY A 45 -9.49 4.60 -13.17
CA GLY A 45 -10.51 4.71 -12.12
C GLY A 45 -11.61 3.64 -12.13
N CYS A 46 -11.41 2.49 -12.78
CA CYS A 46 -12.42 1.43 -12.86
C CYS A 46 -12.74 0.70 -11.54
N MET A 47 -11.92 0.90 -10.50
CA MET A 47 -12.07 0.32 -9.17
C MET A 47 -12.08 -1.23 -9.08
N ALA A 48 -11.71 -1.94 -10.15
CA ALA A 48 -11.55 -3.40 -10.11
C ALA A 48 -10.58 -3.87 -9.01
N CYS A 49 -9.50 -3.11 -8.80
CA CYS A 49 -8.53 -3.38 -7.74
C CYS A 49 -9.11 -3.27 -6.32
N ALA A 50 -10.08 -2.40 -6.09
CA ALA A 50 -10.75 -2.27 -4.80
C ALA A 50 -11.64 -3.49 -4.52
N GLY A 51 -12.36 -3.98 -5.54
CA GLY A 51 -13.17 -5.20 -5.43
C GLY A 51 -12.35 -6.48 -5.25
N ALA A 52 -11.13 -6.53 -5.79
CA ALA A 52 -10.23 -7.68 -5.65
C ALA A 52 -9.44 -7.70 -4.34
N CYS A 53 -9.24 -6.55 -3.69
CA CYS A 53 -8.42 -6.48 -2.48
C CYS A 53 -9.21 -7.02 -1.27
N PRO A 54 -8.78 -8.13 -0.63
CA PRO A 54 -9.49 -8.69 0.54
C PRO A 54 -9.43 -7.77 1.77
N TRP A 55 -8.53 -6.79 1.73
CA TRP A 55 -8.29 -5.81 2.79
C TRP A 55 -8.96 -4.45 2.50
N THR A 56 -9.67 -4.34 1.38
CA THR A 56 -10.41 -3.13 0.99
C THR A 56 -9.54 -1.86 0.94
N ILE A 57 -8.27 -2.00 0.55
CA ILE A 57 -7.26 -0.94 0.64
C ILE A 57 -7.40 0.14 -0.45
N PRO A 58 -7.53 -0.17 -1.75
CA PRO A 58 -7.64 0.86 -2.77
C PRO A 58 -8.91 1.69 -2.60
N GLN A 59 -8.74 3.01 -2.57
CA GLN A 59 -9.83 3.99 -2.45
C GLN A 59 -9.87 4.86 -3.69
N ILE A 60 -10.99 5.51 -3.97
CA ILE A 60 -11.09 6.48 -5.08
C ILE A 60 -10.69 7.87 -4.57
N ASN A 61 -9.79 8.54 -5.30
CA ASN A 61 -9.54 9.96 -5.10
C ASN A 61 -10.74 10.75 -5.66
N PRO A 62 -11.44 11.59 -4.86
CA PRO A 62 -12.64 12.28 -5.31
C PRO A 62 -12.36 13.34 -6.38
N GLU A 63 -11.13 13.85 -6.49
CA GLU A 63 -10.74 14.87 -7.46
C GLU A 63 -10.31 14.24 -8.77
N THR A 64 -9.35 13.31 -8.73
CA THR A 64 -8.79 12.70 -9.95
C THR A 64 -9.64 11.55 -10.49
N LYS A 65 -10.56 11.02 -9.68
CA LYS A 65 -11.34 9.78 -9.94
C LYS A 65 -10.48 8.54 -10.15
N LYS A 66 -9.20 8.59 -9.80
CA LYS A 66 -8.25 7.48 -9.88
C LYS A 66 -8.19 6.72 -8.57
N ALA A 67 -7.75 5.48 -8.63
CA ALA A 67 -7.49 4.70 -7.43
C ALA A 67 -6.24 5.25 -6.73
N VAL A 68 -6.28 5.31 -5.39
CA VAL A 68 -5.17 5.68 -4.51
C VAL A 68 -5.04 4.65 -3.39
N LYS A 69 -3.81 4.42 -2.93
CA LYS A 69 -3.49 3.57 -1.78
C LYS A 69 -2.09 3.87 -1.27
N CYS A 70 -1.72 3.28 -0.12
CA CYS A 70 -0.33 3.27 0.34
C CYS A 70 0.60 2.70 -0.75
N ASP A 71 1.69 3.41 -1.00
CA ASP A 71 2.79 3.11 -1.93
C ASP A 71 4.08 2.72 -1.18
N TYR A 72 3.96 2.45 0.13
CA TYR A 72 5.06 2.16 1.04
C TYR A 72 6.03 3.34 1.25
N CYS A 73 5.65 4.56 0.88
CA CYS A 73 6.55 5.71 0.76
C CYS A 73 7.76 5.38 -0.13
N MET A 74 7.51 4.82 -1.32
CA MET A 74 8.55 4.36 -2.23
C MET A 74 9.60 5.43 -2.53
N ASP A 75 9.19 6.69 -2.68
CA ASP A 75 10.05 7.87 -2.84
C ASP A 75 11.09 7.99 -1.72
N ARG A 76 10.65 7.82 -0.47
CA ARG A 76 11.51 7.86 0.71
C ARG A 76 12.40 6.64 0.80
N VAL A 77 11.84 5.46 0.54
CA VAL A 77 12.58 4.19 0.61
C VAL A 77 13.70 4.16 -0.42
N ASP A 78 13.47 4.69 -1.62
CA ASP A 78 14.48 4.79 -2.69
C ASP A 78 15.66 5.72 -2.30
N GLU A 79 15.42 6.70 -1.42
CA GLU A 79 16.47 7.55 -0.82
C GLU A 79 17.12 6.93 0.44
N GLY A 80 16.77 5.69 0.80
CA GLY A 80 17.25 5.03 2.02
C GLY A 80 16.60 5.56 3.31
N LEU A 81 15.53 6.35 3.20
CA LEU A 81 14.77 6.85 4.33
C LEU A 81 13.67 5.87 4.76
N LYS A 82 13.28 5.96 6.03
CA LYS A 82 12.14 5.18 6.55
C LYS A 82 10.80 5.78 6.07
N PRO A 83 9.75 4.95 5.91
CA PRO A 83 8.40 5.45 5.65
C PRO A 83 7.93 6.49 6.67
N ALA A 84 7.08 7.41 6.23
CA ALA A 84 6.62 8.53 7.05
C ALA A 84 5.84 8.05 8.31
N CYS A 85 4.97 7.05 8.14
CA CYS A 85 4.19 6.47 9.25
C CYS A 85 5.09 5.88 10.34
N VAL A 86 6.17 5.21 9.96
CA VAL A 86 7.17 4.64 10.89
C VAL A 86 7.94 5.75 11.59
N THR A 87 8.40 6.75 10.84
CA THR A 87 9.20 7.86 11.39
C THR A 87 8.40 8.71 12.38
N LYS A 88 7.09 8.87 12.16
CA LYS A 88 6.23 9.71 13.00
C LYS A 88 5.61 8.97 14.19
N CYS A 89 5.75 7.64 14.27
CA CYS A 89 5.16 6.83 15.34
C CYS A 89 5.82 7.13 16.69
N THR A 90 5.17 7.98 17.50
CA THR A 90 5.69 8.43 18.81
C THR A 90 5.70 7.34 19.87
N THR A 91 4.86 6.31 19.73
CA THR A 91 4.78 5.18 20.64
C THR A 91 5.71 4.02 20.25
N HIS A 92 6.42 4.14 19.11
CA HIS A 92 7.30 3.11 18.57
C HIS A 92 6.60 1.76 18.29
N ALA A 93 5.29 1.79 18.04
CA ALA A 93 4.51 0.61 17.66
C ALA A 93 4.83 0.11 16.24
N LEU A 94 5.34 0.99 15.36
CA LEU A 94 5.68 0.67 13.98
C LEU A 94 7.20 0.53 13.82
N LYS A 95 7.63 -0.52 13.12
CA LYS A 95 9.04 -0.78 12.76
C LYS A 95 9.17 -1.05 11.28
N PHE A 96 10.26 -0.56 10.70
CA PHE A 96 10.64 -0.85 9.32
C PHE A 96 11.81 -1.84 9.36
N VAL A 97 11.59 -3.05 8.82
CA VAL A 97 12.54 -4.17 8.87
C VAL A 97 12.53 -4.91 7.54
N THR A 98 13.66 -5.52 7.21
CA THR A 98 13.75 -6.49 6.12
C THR A 98 13.28 -7.85 6.64
N LEU A 99 12.51 -8.59 5.84
CA LEU A 99 12.25 -9.99 6.13
C LEU A 99 13.58 -10.75 6.09
N GLN A 100 13.92 -11.41 7.20
CA GLN A 100 15.01 -12.38 7.22
C GLN A 100 14.42 -13.72 6.74
N GLU A 101 15.10 -14.38 5.82
CA GLU A 101 14.78 -15.78 5.50
C GLU A 101 14.98 -16.59 6.78
N VAL A 102 13.93 -17.29 7.22
CA VAL A 102 13.96 -18.20 8.37
C VAL A 102 14.38 -19.58 7.91
#